data_AF-A0A8M1G7Y2-F1
#
_entry.id   AF-A0A8M1G7Y2-F1
#
_cell.length_a   1.000
_cell.length_b   1.000
_cell.length_c   1.000
_cell.angle_alpha   90.00
_cell.angle_beta   90.00
_cell.angle_gamma   90.00
#
_symmetry.space_group_name_H-M   'P 1'
#
loop_
_entity.id
_entity.type
_entity.pdbx_description
1 polymer ?
#
loop_
_entity_poly.entity_id
_entity_poly.type
_entity_poly.pdbx_seq_one_letter_code
_entity_poly.pdbx_strand_id
1 'polypeptide(L)'
;MQTRGKVPAERVEKIMDQIEKYIMTRLYKYVFCPETTDDEKKDLAIQKRIRALHWVTPQMLCVPVNEEISEVSDMVVKAITDIIEMDSKRVPRDKLACITKCSKHIFNAIKITKNEPASADDFLPTLIYIVLKGNPPRLQSNIQYITRFCNPSRLMTGEDGYYFTNLCCAVAFIEKLDAQSLNLSQEDFDRYMSGQTSPRKQEPENWSPDACLGVKQMYKNLDLLSQLNERQERIMSEAKKLEKDLIEWTDGIAKEVQDIVEKYPLEIKAPNQSLAAIDSENVENDKLPPPLQPQVYAG
;
A
#
# COMPACT_ATOMS: atom_id res chain seq x y z
N MET A 1 28.40 -25.84 59.50
CA MET A 1 27.95 -25.74 58.09
C MET A 1 27.04 -24.51 57.94
N GLN A 2 27.56 -23.30 57.74
CA GLN A 2 26.72 -22.12 57.41
C GLN A 2 27.55 -20.87 57.02
N THR A 3 28.32 -20.95 55.94
CA THR A 3 28.94 -19.76 55.29
C THR A 3 29.00 -19.92 53.76
N ARG A 4 28.02 -20.60 53.15
CA ARG A 4 27.93 -20.70 51.69
C ARG A 4 27.03 -19.56 51.18
N GLY A 5 27.63 -18.51 50.61
CA GLY A 5 26.94 -17.63 49.65
C GLY A 5 26.20 -16.40 50.16
N LYS A 6 26.70 -15.67 51.17
CA LYS A 6 26.18 -14.31 51.46
C LYS A 6 26.78 -13.30 50.47
N VAL A 7 26.32 -13.34 49.22
CA VAL A 7 26.63 -12.30 48.22
C VAL A 7 25.60 -11.18 48.36
N PRO A 8 26.02 -9.89 48.43
CA PRO A 8 25.08 -8.77 48.46
C PRO A 8 24.12 -8.78 47.27
N ALA A 9 22.85 -8.39 47.48
CA ALA A 9 21.80 -8.42 46.45
C ALA A 9 22.20 -7.69 45.16
N GLU A 10 22.80 -6.51 45.26
CA GLU A 10 23.29 -5.75 44.09
C GLU A 10 24.33 -6.52 43.25
N ARG A 11 25.18 -7.32 43.92
CA ARG A 11 26.17 -8.15 43.22
C ARG A 11 25.52 -9.36 42.58
N VAL A 12 24.47 -9.92 43.20
CA VAL A 12 23.70 -11.02 42.63
C VAL A 12 23.06 -10.58 41.31
N GLU A 13 22.42 -9.40 41.25
CA GLU A 13 21.83 -8.89 40.01
C GLU A 13 22.86 -8.72 38.89
N LYS A 14 24.00 -8.09 39.18
CA LYS A 14 25.08 -7.93 38.20
C LYS A 14 25.63 -9.27 37.68
N ILE A 15 25.72 -10.28 38.56
CA ILE A 15 26.16 -11.62 38.16
C ILE A 15 25.10 -12.28 37.28
N MET A 16 23.81 -12.21 37.66
CA MET A 16 22.70 -12.75 36.89
C MET A 16 22.63 -12.13 35.49
N ASP A 17 22.89 -10.83 35.37
CA ASP A 17 22.96 -10.15 34.08
C ASP A 17 24.10 -10.68 33.19
N GLN A 18 25.27 -10.98 33.77
CA GLN A 18 26.38 -11.59 33.01
C GLN A 18 26.08 -13.03 32.61
N ILE A 19 25.39 -13.78 33.47
CA ILE A 19 24.94 -15.13 33.17
C ILE A 19 23.96 -15.09 31.99
N GLU A 20 22.92 -14.23 32.05
CA GLU A 20 21.95 -14.04 30.96
C GLU A 20 22.67 -13.68 29.66
N LYS A 21 23.58 -12.70 29.69
CA LYS A 21 24.37 -12.30 28.52
C LYS A 21 25.14 -13.48 27.92
N TYR A 22 25.81 -14.27 28.75
CA TYR A 22 26.61 -15.40 28.29
C TYR A 22 25.75 -16.50 27.67
N ILE A 23 24.71 -16.96 28.37
CA ILE A 23 23.85 -18.06 27.90
C ILE A 23 23.07 -17.64 26.65
N MET A 24 22.51 -16.44 26.65
CA MET A 24 21.65 -15.98 25.55
C MET A 24 22.44 -15.68 24.29
N THR A 25 23.68 -15.19 24.41
CA THR A 25 24.56 -15.03 23.24
C THR A 25 24.81 -16.36 22.51
N ARG A 26 24.90 -17.48 23.25
CA ARG A 26 25.14 -18.81 22.67
C ARG A 26 23.86 -19.49 22.19
N LEU A 27 22.78 -19.33 22.95
CA LEU A 27 21.50 -20.00 22.70
C LEU A 27 20.63 -19.27 21.68
N TYR A 28 20.83 -17.97 21.44
CA TYR A 28 19.98 -17.15 20.56
C TYR A 28 19.64 -17.82 19.23
N LYS A 29 20.63 -18.41 18.55
CA LYS A 29 20.44 -19.12 17.26
C LYS A 29 19.52 -20.34 17.31
N TYR A 30 19.26 -20.90 18.49
CA TYR A 30 18.42 -22.09 18.68
C TYR A 30 17.05 -21.74 19.26
N VAL A 31 16.98 -20.68 20.07
CA VAL A 31 15.77 -20.35 20.84
C VAL A 31 15.00 -19.14 20.33
N PHE A 32 15.61 -18.32 19.47
CA PHE A 32 14.94 -17.19 18.84
C PHE A 32 14.23 -17.63 17.55
N CYS A 33 12.91 -17.41 17.48
CA CYS A 33 12.05 -17.86 16.38
C CYS A 33 12.29 -19.34 15.99
N PRO A 34 12.07 -20.32 16.89
CA PRO A 34 12.25 -21.73 16.56
C PRO A 34 11.23 -22.18 15.51
N GLU A 35 11.64 -23.02 14.56
CA GLU A 35 10.74 -23.58 13.53
C GLU A 35 9.57 -24.41 14.11
N THR A 36 9.69 -24.84 15.37
CA THR A 36 8.68 -25.61 16.09
C THR A 36 7.54 -24.77 16.65
N THR A 37 7.68 -23.43 16.70
CA THR A 37 6.65 -22.52 17.22
C THR A 37 5.90 -21.82 16.10
N ASP A 38 4.86 -21.05 16.44
CA ASP A 38 4.13 -20.21 15.50
C ASP A 38 4.66 -18.77 15.44
N ASP A 39 5.86 -18.51 15.98
CA ASP A 39 6.41 -17.16 16.13
C ASP A 39 6.60 -16.48 14.76
N GLU A 40 7.15 -17.19 13.76
CA GLU A 40 7.31 -16.65 12.39
C GLU A 40 5.96 -16.31 11.74
N LYS A 41 4.94 -17.15 11.96
CA LYS A 41 3.59 -16.91 11.42
C LYS A 41 2.99 -15.65 12.03
N LYS A 42 3.17 -15.48 13.35
CA LYS A 42 2.73 -14.28 14.07
C LYS A 42 3.49 -13.04 13.65
N ASP A 43 4.80 -13.14 13.42
CA ASP A 43 5.62 -12.05 12.86
C ASP A 43 5.11 -11.59 11.49
N LEU A 44 4.82 -12.52 10.59
CA LEU A 44 4.27 -12.20 9.27
C LEU A 44 2.87 -11.59 9.37
N ALA A 45 2.03 -12.10 10.28
CA ALA A 45 0.68 -11.58 10.50
C ALA A 45 0.72 -10.13 11.01
N ILE A 46 1.48 -9.85 12.07
CA ILE A 46 1.58 -8.50 12.62
C ILE A 46 2.25 -7.52 11.65
N GLN A 47 3.27 -7.98 10.90
CA GLN A 47 3.94 -7.14 9.91
C GLN A 47 2.98 -6.72 8.78
N LYS A 48 2.18 -7.67 8.27
CA LYS A 48 1.15 -7.38 7.26
C LYS A 48 0.07 -6.47 7.82
N ARG A 49 -0.33 -6.69 9.08
CA ARG A 49 -1.33 -5.88 9.78
C ARG A 49 -0.86 -4.42 9.93
N ILE A 50 0.34 -4.19 10.44
CA ILE A 50 0.92 -2.84 10.57
C ILE A 50 1.02 -2.18 9.18
N ARG A 51 1.46 -2.93 8.16
CA ARG A 51 1.55 -2.42 6.79
C ARG A 51 0.19 -1.97 6.24
N ALA A 52 -0.90 -2.69 6.53
CA ALA A 52 -2.25 -2.30 6.10
C ALA A 52 -2.77 -1.05 6.83
N LEU A 53 -2.25 -0.76 8.03
CA LEU A 53 -2.60 0.41 8.84
C LEU A 53 -1.69 1.62 8.58
N HIS A 54 -0.98 1.66 7.45
CA HIS A 54 -0.06 2.75 7.13
C HIS A 54 -0.72 4.13 7.02
N TRP A 55 -2.04 4.15 6.81
CA TRP A 55 -2.85 5.36 6.65
C TRP A 55 -3.20 6.04 7.97
N VAL A 56 -3.07 5.35 9.11
CA VAL A 56 -3.42 5.88 10.43
C VAL A 56 -2.59 7.13 10.76
N THR A 57 -3.26 8.20 11.18
CA THR A 57 -2.64 9.49 11.51
C THR A 57 -2.53 9.68 13.04
N PRO A 58 -1.60 10.53 13.52
CA PRO A 58 -1.51 10.88 14.95
C PRO A 58 -2.83 11.37 15.53
N GLN A 59 -3.61 12.13 14.75
CA GLN A 59 -4.88 12.72 15.19
C GLN A 59 -5.95 11.66 15.47
N MET A 60 -6.01 10.57 14.69
CA MET A 60 -6.96 9.47 14.90
C MET A 60 -6.71 8.73 16.21
N LEU A 61 -5.45 8.68 16.66
CA LEU A 61 -5.02 8.06 17.90
C LEU A 61 -4.95 9.06 19.07
N CYS A 62 -5.31 10.33 18.86
CA CYS A 62 -5.17 11.41 19.85
C CYS A 62 -3.74 11.55 20.40
N VAL A 63 -2.73 11.37 19.55
CA VAL A 63 -1.31 11.42 19.94
C VAL A 63 -0.90 12.87 20.21
N PRO A 64 -0.40 13.20 21.42
CA PRO A 64 0.00 14.57 21.78
C PRO A 64 1.43 14.89 21.34
N VAL A 65 1.74 14.65 20.06
CA VAL A 65 3.05 14.89 19.47
C VAL A 65 2.87 15.72 18.21
N ASN A 66 3.57 16.86 18.15
CA ASN A 66 3.58 17.71 16.97
C ASN A 66 4.87 17.53 16.18
N GLU A 67 4.82 16.70 15.13
CA GLU A 67 5.96 16.41 14.24
C GLU A 67 6.37 17.60 13.34
N GLU A 68 5.61 18.70 13.33
CA GLU A 68 6.01 19.93 12.63
C GLU A 68 7.22 20.60 13.31
N ILE A 69 7.42 20.34 14.60
CA ILE A 69 8.58 20.80 15.35
C ILE A 69 9.75 19.88 15.02
N SER A 70 10.81 20.43 14.41
CA SER A 70 12.00 19.68 14.01
C SER A 70 12.58 18.80 15.13
N GLU A 71 12.67 19.34 16.35
CA GLU A 71 13.22 18.61 17.51
C GLU A 71 12.34 17.40 17.90
N VAL A 72 11.02 17.55 17.79
CA VAL A 72 10.06 16.47 18.08
C VAL A 72 10.15 15.39 17.02
N SER A 73 10.24 15.78 15.74
CA SER A 73 10.46 14.86 14.62
C SER A 73 11.74 14.04 14.80
N ASP A 74 12.84 14.67 15.23
CA ASP A 74 14.09 13.98 15.55
C ASP A 74 13.93 12.96 16.70
N MET A 75 13.14 13.28 17.73
CA MET A 75 12.84 12.34 18.82
C MET A 75 12.00 11.15 18.34
N VAL A 76 11.01 11.40 17.47
CA VAL A 76 10.19 10.34 16.85
C VAL A 76 11.05 9.41 16.01
N VAL A 77 11.96 9.95 15.19
CA VAL A 77 12.89 9.14 14.39
C VAL A 77 13.82 8.31 15.27
N LYS A 78 14.34 8.87 16.38
CA LYS A 78 15.16 8.12 17.34
C LYS A 78 14.36 7.00 18.00
N ALA A 79 13.13 7.26 18.43
CA ALA A 79 12.26 6.23 19.01
C ALA A 79 12.00 5.08 18.02
N ILE A 80 11.69 5.40 16.76
CA ILE A 80 11.52 4.42 15.68
C ILE A 80 12.83 3.61 15.48
N THR A 81 13.97 4.29 15.49
CA THR A 81 15.27 3.64 15.31
C THR A 81 15.56 2.65 16.45
N ASP A 82 15.31 3.03 17.70
CA ASP A 82 15.52 2.15 18.85
C ASP A 82 14.64 0.90 18.81
N ILE A 83 13.35 1.03 18.46
CA ILE A 83 12.44 -0.11 18.39
C ILE A 83 12.80 -1.06 17.23
N ILE A 84 13.33 -0.54 16.13
CA ILE A 84 13.88 -1.35 15.03
C ILE A 84 15.18 -2.03 15.47
N GLU A 85 16.06 -1.32 16.18
CA GLU A 85 17.35 -1.83 16.63
C GLU A 85 17.20 -2.97 17.66
N MET A 86 16.06 -3.07 18.34
CA MET A 86 15.74 -4.18 19.25
C MET A 86 16.05 -5.55 18.62
N ASP A 87 15.70 -5.75 17.35
CA ASP A 87 15.88 -7.04 16.67
C ASP A 87 17.35 -7.41 16.46
N SER A 88 18.25 -6.40 16.38
CA SER A 88 19.70 -6.59 16.23
C SER A 88 20.37 -7.13 17.51
N LYS A 89 19.73 -6.98 18.67
CA LYS A 89 20.30 -7.41 19.95
C LYS A 89 20.05 -8.90 20.17
N ARG A 90 21.01 -9.61 20.76
CA ARG A 90 20.85 -11.04 21.07
C ARG A 90 20.39 -11.30 22.50
N VAL A 91 20.78 -10.44 23.44
CA VAL A 91 20.51 -10.63 24.86
C VAL A 91 19.16 -9.97 25.21
N PRO A 92 18.27 -10.63 25.97
CA PRO A 92 16.99 -10.06 26.39
C PRO A 92 17.12 -8.70 27.09
N ARG A 93 18.08 -8.55 28.01
CA ARG A 93 18.40 -7.26 28.63
C ARG A 93 18.69 -6.14 27.62
N ASP A 94 19.47 -6.43 26.58
CA ASP A 94 19.82 -5.42 25.57
C ASP A 94 18.62 -5.07 24.70
N LYS A 95 17.71 -6.03 24.45
CA LYS A 95 16.42 -5.77 23.78
C LYS A 95 15.51 -4.88 24.64
N LEU A 96 15.41 -5.15 25.94
CA LEU A 96 14.68 -4.30 26.88
C LEU A 96 15.26 -2.89 26.91
N ALA A 97 16.59 -2.75 26.88
CA ALA A 97 17.23 -1.44 26.83
C ALA A 97 16.83 -0.64 25.58
N CYS A 98 16.65 -1.28 24.41
CA CYS A 98 16.10 -0.62 23.22
C CYS A 98 14.66 -0.14 23.44
N ILE A 99 13.80 -0.95 24.06
CA ILE A 99 12.41 -0.56 24.40
C ILE A 99 12.40 0.62 25.38
N THR A 100 13.26 0.59 26.39
CA THR A 100 13.41 1.68 27.38
C THR A 100 13.92 2.96 26.74
N LYS A 101 14.90 2.91 25.83
CA LYS A 101 15.38 4.08 25.08
C LYS A 101 14.31 4.67 24.17
N CYS A 102 13.61 3.81 23.40
CA CYS A 102 12.47 4.19 22.58
C CYS A 102 11.43 4.95 23.42
N SER A 103 11.06 4.40 24.58
CA SER A 103 10.10 5.02 25.49
C SER A 103 10.60 6.38 26.01
N LYS A 104 11.88 6.50 26.37
CA LYS A 104 12.47 7.78 26.81
C LYS A 104 12.44 8.84 25.70
N HIS A 105 12.68 8.47 24.44
CA HIS A 105 12.52 9.39 23.31
C HIS A 105 11.06 9.83 23.11
N ILE A 106 10.10 8.91 23.31
CA ILE A 106 8.67 9.24 23.30
C ILE A 106 8.34 10.26 24.40
N PHE A 107 8.77 10.03 25.64
CA PHE A 107 8.55 10.98 26.74
C PHE A 107 9.12 12.36 26.44
N ASN A 108 10.31 12.42 25.84
CA ASN A 108 10.92 13.68 25.44
C ASN A 108 10.12 14.37 24.32
N ALA A 109 9.65 13.63 23.30
CA ALA A 109 8.82 14.16 22.23
C ALA A 109 7.51 14.79 22.76
N ILE A 110 6.83 14.08 23.67
CA ILE A 110 5.60 14.58 24.30
C ILE A 110 5.89 15.80 25.17
N LYS A 111 6.98 15.76 25.95
CA LYS A 111 7.36 16.87 26.84
C LYS A 111 7.64 18.15 26.05
N ILE A 112 8.32 18.07 24.91
CA ILE A 112 8.58 19.23 24.03
C ILE A 112 7.26 19.74 23.42
N THR A 113 6.35 18.84 23.05
CA THR A 113 5.07 19.23 22.43
C THR A 113 4.12 19.89 23.43
N LYS A 114 3.93 19.31 24.61
CA LYS A 114 2.97 19.78 25.63
C LYS A 114 3.55 20.79 26.62
N ASN A 115 4.88 20.92 26.69
CA ASN A 115 5.61 21.63 27.77
C ASN A 115 5.32 21.10 29.19
N GLU A 116 4.75 19.90 29.31
CA GLU A 116 4.38 19.25 30.57
C GLU A 116 4.90 17.80 30.60
N PRO A 117 5.10 17.20 31.79
CA PRO A 117 5.42 15.79 31.89
C PRO A 117 4.32 14.92 31.28
N ALA A 118 4.69 13.94 30.44
CA ALA A 118 3.71 13.07 29.81
C ALA A 118 3.02 12.15 30.84
N SER A 119 1.71 12.00 30.71
CA SER A 119 0.93 11.02 31.46
C SER A 119 0.99 9.63 30.79
N ALA A 120 0.50 8.60 31.47
CA ALA A 120 0.36 7.26 30.86
C ALA A 120 -0.62 7.27 29.68
N ASP A 121 -1.67 8.11 29.76
CA ASP A 121 -2.69 8.28 28.71
C ASP A 121 -2.11 8.98 27.47
N ASP A 122 -1.05 9.80 27.63
CA ASP A 122 -0.29 10.38 26.51
C ASP A 122 0.71 9.38 25.90
N PHE A 123 1.25 8.47 26.73
CA PHE A 123 2.34 7.58 26.35
C PHE A 123 1.88 6.44 25.43
N LEU A 124 0.83 5.69 25.82
CA LEU A 124 0.43 4.49 25.08
C LEU A 124 0.00 4.78 23.62
N PRO A 125 -0.82 5.81 23.33
CA PRO A 125 -1.14 6.16 21.94
C PRO A 125 0.09 6.53 21.12
N THR A 126 1.03 7.24 21.75
CA THR A 126 2.30 7.60 21.09
C THR A 126 3.15 6.36 20.80
N LEU A 127 3.22 5.39 21.72
CA LEU A 127 3.92 4.13 21.49
C LEU A 127 3.28 3.31 20.36
N ILE A 128 1.94 3.23 20.32
CA ILE A 128 1.20 2.58 19.22
C ILE A 128 1.58 3.25 17.89
N TYR A 129 1.60 4.58 17.85
CA TYR A 129 1.99 5.33 16.66
C TYR A 129 3.43 5.05 16.21
N ILE A 130 4.40 5.01 17.14
CA ILE A 130 5.79 4.65 16.83
C ILE A 130 5.90 3.23 16.28
N VAL A 131 5.18 2.26 16.85
CA VAL A 131 5.16 0.88 16.34
C VAL A 131 4.53 0.80 14.95
N LEU A 132 3.45 1.55 14.69
CA LEU A 132 2.82 1.63 13.37
C LEU A 132 3.77 2.21 12.31
N LYS A 133 4.51 3.27 12.65
CA LYS A 133 5.48 3.90 11.74
C LYS A 133 6.74 3.06 11.54
N GLY A 134 7.24 2.43 12.59
CA GLY A 134 8.47 1.66 12.53
C GLY A 134 8.33 0.29 11.88
N ASN A 135 7.16 -0.34 12.01
CA ASN A 135 6.91 -1.75 11.64
C ASN A 135 8.11 -2.66 12.03
N PRO A 136 8.42 -2.79 13.33
CA PRO A 136 9.65 -3.42 13.79
C PRO A 136 9.80 -4.85 13.26
N PRO A 137 11.01 -5.27 12.81
CA PRO A 137 11.22 -6.60 12.30
C PRO A 137 11.05 -7.65 13.40
N ARG A 138 10.42 -8.78 13.04
CA ARG A 138 10.24 -9.95 13.92
C ARG A 138 9.67 -9.60 15.30
N LEU A 139 8.70 -8.69 15.33
CA LEU A 139 8.17 -8.08 16.55
C LEU A 139 7.60 -9.10 17.55
N GLN A 140 6.81 -10.06 17.07
CA GLN A 140 6.22 -11.11 17.90
C GLN A 140 7.30 -12.06 18.43
N SER A 141 8.25 -12.48 17.60
CA SER A 141 9.41 -13.27 18.05
C SER A 141 10.21 -12.55 19.13
N ASN A 142 10.43 -11.23 18.99
CA ASN A 142 11.15 -10.43 19.98
C ASN A 142 10.40 -10.37 21.33
N ILE A 143 9.09 -10.12 21.31
CA ILE A 143 8.26 -10.11 22.51
C ILE A 143 8.29 -11.47 23.20
N GLN A 144 8.05 -12.54 22.44
CA GLN A 144 8.06 -13.91 22.96
C GLN A 144 9.43 -14.32 23.50
N TYR A 145 10.51 -13.93 22.83
CA TYR A 145 11.86 -14.19 23.27
C TYR A 145 12.17 -13.53 24.63
N ILE A 146 11.81 -12.25 24.79
CA ILE A 146 11.97 -11.54 26.08
C ILE A 146 11.13 -12.22 27.16
N THR A 147 9.86 -12.53 26.89
CA THR A 147 8.96 -13.20 27.83
C THR A 147 9.47 -14.56 28.30
N ARG A 148 10.08 -15.35 27.40
CA ARG A 148 10.54 -16.72 27.70
C ARG A 148 11.89 -16.76 28.40
N PHE A 149 12.78 -15.82 28.09
CA PHE A 149 14.22 -15.95 28.39
C PHE A 149 14.83 -14.81 29.19
N CYS A 150 14.12 -13.70 29.41
CA CYS A 150 14.60 -12.64 30.30
C CYS A 150 14.46 -13.05 31.76
N ASN A 151 15.36 -12.56 32.61
CA ASN A 151 15.23 -12.72 34.05
C ASN A 151 13.87 -12.12 34.54
N PRO A 152 12.97 -12.93 35.12
CA PRO A 152 11.64 -12.48 35.50
C PRO A 152 11.65 -11.35 36.53
N SER A 153 12.68 -11.26 37.39
CA SER A 153 12.77 -10.15 38.36
C SER A 153 12.80 -8.79 37.67
N ARG A 154 13.43 -8.69 36.49
CA ARG A 154 13.52 -7.47 35.68
C ARG A 154 12.20 -7.12 34.98
N LEU A 155 11.41 -8.13 34.62
CA LEU A 155 10.09 -7.90 34.02
C LEU A 155 9.04 -7.54 35.07
N MET A 156 9.17 -8.06 36.29
CA MET A 156 8.22 -7.81 37.39
C MET A 156 8.51 -6.52 38.17
N THR A 157 9.73 -5.99 38.08
CA THR A 157 10.15 -4.79 38.83
C THR A 157 10.95 -3.84 37.95
N GLY A 158 10.67 -2.54 38.08
CA GLY A 158 11.44 -1.48 37.42
C GLY A 158 10.81 -0.92 36.13
N GLU A 159 11.52 0.02 35.50
CA GLU A 159 11.06 0.73 34.31
C GLU A 159 10.99 -0.18 33.07
N ASP A 160 11.92 -1.13 32.93
CA ASP A 160 11.99 -2.05 31.78
C ASP A 160 10.70 -2.88 31.65
N GLY A 161 10.20 -3.41 32.76
CA GLY A 161 8.95 -4.19 32.80
C GLY A 161 7.71 -3.37 32.45
N TYR A 162 7.66 -2.11 32.90
CA TYR A 162 6.57 -1.18 32.56
C TYR A 162 6.54 -0.89 31.05
N TYR A 163 7.67 -0.56 30.44
CA TYR A 163 7.73 -0.28 29.00
C TYR A 163 7.48 -1.52 28.16
N PHE A 164 8.00 -2.68 28.58
CA PHE A 164 7.72 -3.95 27.92
C PHE A 164 6.22 -4.30 27.95
N THR A 165 5.57 -4.11 29.10
CA THR A 165 4.12 -4.33 29.24
C THR A 165 3.33 -3.41 28.31
N ASN A 166 3.69 -2.12 28.25
CA ASN A 166 3.06 -1.17 27.33
C ASN A 166 3.28 -1.54 25.85
N LEU A 167 4.45 -2.06 25.48
CA LEU A 167 4.68 -2.55 24.13
C LEU A 167 3.77 -3.75 23.81
N CYS A 168 3.63 -4.71 24.72
CA CYS A 168 2.71 -5.83 24.58
C CYS A 168 1.26 -5.35 24.41
N CYS A 169 0.83 -4.36 25.21
CA CYS A 169 -0.49 -3.73 25.07
C CYS A 169 -0.66 -3.05 23.71
N ALA A 170 0.35 -2.30 23.25
CA ALA A 170 0.32 -1.61 21.96
C ALA A 170 0.19 -2.60 20.80
N VAL A 171 0.93 -3.72 20.82
CA VAL A 171 0.83 -4.75 19.79
C VAL A 171 -0.53 -5.44 19.81
N ALA A 172 -1.05 -5.80 20.98
CA ALA A 172 -2.38 -6.39 21.12
C ALA A 172 -3.50 -5.45 20.64
N PHE A 173 -3.33 -4.13 20.87
CA PHE A 173 -4.23 -3.11 20.34
C PHE A 173 -4.19 -3.07 18.81
N ILE A 174 -3.00 -3.03 18.19
CA ILE A 174 -2.83 -3.02 16.73
C ILE A 174 -3.46 -4.26 16.06
N GLU A 175 -3.32 -5.44 16.69
CA GLU A 175 -3.94 -6.68 16.20
C GLU A 175 -5.47 -6.59 16.13
N LYS A 176 -6.09 -5.93 17.12
CA LYS A 176 -7.54 -5.85 17.27
C LYS A 176 -8.15 -4.51 16.83
N LEU A 177 -7.32 -3.61 16.30
CA LEU A 177 -7.73 -2.25 15.94
C LEU A 177 -8.91 -2.24 14.95
N ASP A 178 -9.97 -1.55 15.29
CA ASP A 178 -11.17 -1.43 14.48
C ASP A 178 -11.55 0.05 14.26
N ALA A 179 -12.65 0.28 13.53
CA ALA A 179 -13.15 1.63 13.25
C ALA A 179 -13.46 2.41 14.54
N GLN A 180 -14.05 1.74 15.53
CA GLN A 180 -14.41 2.36 16.82
C GLN A 180 -13.19 2.81 17.60
N SER A 181 -12.11 2.02 17.57
CA SER A 181 -10.84 2.34 18.21
C SER A 181 -10.20 3.64 17.70
N LEU A 182 -10.52 4.05 16.47
CA LEU A 182 -10.03 5.28 15.84
C LEU A 182 -11.09 6.40 15.79
N ASN A 183 -12.25 6.23 16.43
CA ASN A 183 -13.39 7.13 16.33
C ASN A 183 -13.85 7.38 14.88
N LEU A 184 -13.81 6.34 14.03
CA LEU A 184 -14.24 6.40 12.63
C LEU A 184 -15.54 5.60 12.41
N SER A 185 -16.26 5.96 11.34
CA SER A 185 -17.33 5.11 10.83
C SER A 185 -16.76 3.83 10.21
N GLN A 186 -17.54 2.74 10.21
CA GLN A 186 -17.11 1.49 9.58
C GLN A 186 -16.84 1.69 8.07
N GLU A 187 -17.65 2.53 7.41
CA GLU A 187 -17.48 2.86 6.00
C GLU A 187 -16.15 3.55 5.72
N ASP A 188 -15.76 4.54 6.53
CA ASP A 188 -14.49 5.25 6.34
C ASP A 188 -13.30 4.36 6.61
N PHE A 189 -13.39 3.50 7.63
CA PHE A 189 -12.37 2.50 7.93
C PHE A 189 -12.16 1.53 6.75
N ASP A 190 -13.25 1.00 6.18
CA ASP A 190 -13.19 0.07 5.04
C ASP A 190 -12.67 0.76 3.77
N ARG A 191 -13.00 2.05 3.56
CA ARG A 191 -12.45 2.86 2.47
C ARG A 191 -10.94 3.08 2.60
N TYR A 192 -10.44 3.34 3.81
CA TYR A 192 -9.00 3.48 4.05
C TYR A 192 -8.26 2.15 3.92
N MET A 193 -8.84 1.06 4.44
CA MET A 193 -8.25 -0.28 4.35
C MET A 193 -8.22 -0.83 2.91
N SER A 194 -9.21 -0.47 2.08
CA SER A 194 -9.24 -0.83 0.65
C SER A 194 -8.34 0.06 -0.23
N GLY A 195 -7.77 1.13 0.34
CA GLY A 195 -6.92 2.08 -0.39
C GLY A 195 -7.69 3.00 -1.35
N GLN A 196 -9.02 3.03 -1.26
CA GLN A 196 -9.87 3.90 -2.09
C GLN A 196 -9.72 5.38 -1.69
N THR A 197 -9.39 5.66 -0.44
CA THR A 197 -9.18 7.00 0.09
C THR A 197 -7.94 7.06 0.96
N SER A 198 -7.32 8.24 1.07
CA SER A 198 -6.21 8.50 2.00
C SER A 198 -6.66 9.56 3.02
N PRO A 199 -6.42 9.37 4.32
CA PRO A 199 -6.73 10.38 5.34
C PRO A 199 -5.97 11.68 5.15
N ARG A 200 -4.84 11.65 4.41
CA ARG A 200 -4.15 12.86 3.93
C ARG A 200 -4.91 13.51 2.77
N LYS A 201 -6.10 14.05 3.04
CA LYS A 201 -6.59 15.23 2.33
C LYS A 201 -5.97 16.45 3.01
N GLN A 202 -4.71 16.76 2.67
CA GLN A 202 -4.27 18.15 2.80
C GLN A 202 -4.85 18.87 1.58
N GLU A 203 -5.77 19.80 1.83
CA GLU A 203 -6.14 20.77 0.80
C GLU A 203 -4.86 21.45 0.29
N PRO A 204 -4.75 21.70 -1.03
CA PRO A 204 -3.55 22.28 -1.65
C PRO A 204 -3.13 23.63 -1.07
N GLU A 205 -3.94 24.27 -0.23
CA GLU A 205 -3.69 25.60 0.33
C GLU A 205 -2.77 25.63 1.58
N ASN A 206 -2.54 24.49 2.27
CA ASN A 206 -1.82 24.47 3.56
C ASN A 206 -0.41 23.85 3.52
N TRP A 207 0.24 23.80 2.36
CA TRP A 207 1.60 23.26 2.28
C TRP A 207 2.60 24.23 2.93
N SER A 208 3.30 23.78 3.97
CA SER A 208 4.48 24.50 4.47
C SER A 208 5.52 24.66 3.34
N PRO A 209 6.28 25.78 3.31
CA PRO A 209 7.29 26.03 2.27
C PRO A 209 8.32 24.89 2.13
N ASP A 210 8.54 24.11 3.20
CA ASP A 210 9.60 23.10 3.32
C ASP A 210 9.22 21.67 2.93
N ALA A 211 8.00 21.42 2.42
CA ALA A 211 7.63 20.09 1.96
C ALA A 211 8.50 19.65 0.75
N CYS A 212 9.13 18.47 0.88
CA CYS A 212 10.08 17.92 -0.10
C CYS A 212 9.46 17.84 -1.51
N LEU A 213 10.16 18.39 -2.52
CA LEU A 213 9.68 18.54 -3.91
C LEU A 213 9.16 17.23 -4.52
N GLY A 214 9.76 16.09 -4.16
CA GLY A 214 9.32 14.77 -4.63
C GLY A 214 7.91 14.41 -4.15
N VAL A 215 7.53 14.82 -2.94
CA VAL A 215 6.18 14.59 -2.38
C VAL A 215 5.17 15.47 -3.10
N LYS A 216 5.48 16.76 -3.33
CA LYS A 216 4.64 17.66 -4.16
C LYS A 216 4.38 17.06 -5.55
N GLN A 217 5.43 16.58 -6.21
CA GLN A 217 5.32 15.99 -7.54
C GLN A 217 4.49 14.69 -7.53
N MET A 218 4.64 13.85 -6.50
CA MET A 218 3.88 12.61 -6.38
C MET A 218 2.38 12.87 -6.25
N TYR A 219 1.96 13.82 -5.40
CA TYR A 219 0.54 14.17 -5.26
C TYR A 219 -0.04 14.77 -6.54
N LYS A 220 0.73 15.61 -7.24
CA LYS A 220 0.34 16.13 -8.56
C LYS A 220 0.17 15.00 -9.58
N ASN A 221 1.08 14.03 -9.59
CA ASN A 221 0.97 12.86 -10.46
C ASN A 221 -0.24 11.99 -10.11
N LEU A 222 -0.58 11.88 -8.82
CA LEU A 222 -1.74 11.12 -8.37
C LEU A 222 -3.06 11.76 -8.82
N ASP A 223 -3.18 13.08 -8.71
CA ASP A 223 -4.33 13.84 -9.23
C ASP A 223 -4.47 13.67 -10.76
N LEU A 224 -3.36 13.81 -11.49
CA LEU A 224 -3.31 13.54 -12.93
C LEU A 224 -3.75 12.12 -13.27
N LEU A 225 -3.29 11.11 -12.53
CA LEU A 225 -3.69 9.72 -12.75
C LEU A 225 -5.18 9.50 -12.49
N SER A 226 -5.75 10.13 -11.46
CA SER A 226 -7.19 10.07 -11.19
C SER A 226 -8.00 10.65 -12.35
N GLN A 227 -7.60 11.84 -12.83
CA GLN A 227 -8.26 12.50 -13.97
C GLN A 227 -8.13 11.67 -15.25
N LEU A 228 -6.97 11.05 -15.49
CA LEU A 228 -6.75 10.15 -16.63
C LEU A 228 -7.64 8.91 -16.54
N ASN A 229 -7.79 8.32 -15.35
CA ASN A 229 -8.65 7.16 -15.15
C ASN A 229 -10.12 7.48 -15.46
N GLU A 230 -10.66 8.60 -14.93
CA GLU A 230 -12.02 9.03 -15.26
C GLU A 230 -12.20 9.32 -16.75
N ARG A 231 -11.19 9.92 -17.40
CA ARG A 231 -11.24 10.19 -18.84
C ARG A 231 -11.26 8.89 -19.63
N GLN A 232 -10.47 7.89 -19.22
CA GLN A 232 -10.43 6.59 -19.86
C GLN A 232 -11.75 5.83 -19.70
N GLU A 233 -12.38 5.88 -18.53
CA GLU A 233 -13.73 5.31 -18.32
C GLU A 233 -14.79 5.98 -19.19
N ARG A 234 -14.75 7.32 -19.32
CA ARG A 234 -15.64 8.07 -20.23
C ARG A 234 -15.44 7.67 -21.70
N ILE A 235 -14.19 7.62 -22.17
CA ILE A 235 -13.89 7.24 -23.55
C ILE A 235 -14.34 5.79 -23.82
N MET A 236 -14.08 4.87 -22.90
CA MET A 236 -14.51 3.48 -23.03
C MET A 236 -16.03 3.32 -23.06
N SER A 237 -16.76 4.10 -22.26
CA SER A 237 -18.23 4.06 -22.26
C SER A 237 -18.81 4.65 -23.55
N GLU A 238 -18.26 5.76 -24.05
CA GLU A 238 -18.65 6.34 -25.34
C GLU A 238 -18.31 5.43 -26.52
N ALA A 239 -17.14 4.77 -26.50
CA ALA A 239 -16.75 3.81 -27.54
C ALA A 239 -17.73 2.63 -27.61
N LYS A 240 -18.12 2.07 -26.46
CA LYS A 240 -19.14 1.01 -26.39
C LYS A 240 -20.51 1.48 -26.87
N LYS A 241 -20.88 2.73 -26.58
CA LYS A 241 -22.12 3.31 -27.09
C LYS A 241 -22.08 3.44 -28.61
N LEU A 242 -21.00 3.98 -29.17
CA LEU A 242 -20.82 4.10 -30.61
C LEU A 242 -20.83 2.74 -31.31
N GLU A 243 -20.18 1.73 -30.72
CA GLU A 243 -20.21 0.35 -31.22
C GLU A 243 -21.66 -0.16 -31.34
N LYS A 244 -22.46 0.04 -30.29
CA LYS A 244 -23.87 -0.33 -30.29
C LYS A 244 -24.67 0.45 -31.35
N ASP A 245 -24.50 1.76 -31.42
CA ASP A 245 -25.21 2.62 -32.38
C ASP A 245 -24.88 2.22 -33.84
N LEU A 246 -23.64 1.80 -34.10
CA LEU A 246 -23.19 1.40 -35.44
C LEU A 246 -23.78 0.05 -35.86
N ILE A 247 -23.92 -0.89 -34.93
CA ILE A 247 -24.62 -2.17 -35.14
C ILE A 247 -26.11 -1.91 -35.42
N GLU A 248 -26.77 -1.10 -34.60
CA GLU A 248 -28.19 -0.77 -34.80
C GLU A 248 -28.43 -0.06 -36.15
N TRP A 249 -27.52 0.82 -36.56
CA TRP A 249 -27.60 1.50 -37.85
C TRP A 249 -27.40 0.55 -39.04
N THR A 250 -26.42 -0.35 -38.95
CA THR A 250 -26.18 -1.34 -40.02
C THR A 250 -27.34 -2.32 -40.16
N ASP A 251 -27.87 -2.82 -39.05
CA ASP A 251 -29.06 -3.69 -39.04
C ASP A 251 -30.30 -2.94 -39.56
N GLY A 252 -30.46 -1.67 -39.19
CA GLY A 252 -31.53 -0.81 -39.66
C GLY A 252 -31.52 -0.62 -41.19
N ILE A 253 -30.35 -0.28 -41.75
CA ILE A 253 -30.19 -0.15 -43.20
C ILE A 253 -30.41 -1.48 -43.91
N ALA A 254 -29.85 -2.57 -43.40
CA ALA A 254 -30.03 -3.89 -44.01
C ALA A 254 -31.52 -4.25 -44.10
N LYS A 255 -32.28 -3.93 -43.05
CA LYS A 255 -33.73 -4.15 -43.02
C LYS A 255 -34.50 -3.22 -43.95
N GLU A 256 -34.20 -1.92 -43.99
CA GLU A 256 -34.84 -0.99 -44.93
C GLU A 256 -34.58 -1.37 -46.39
N VAL A 257 -33.34 -1.75 -46.71
CA VAL A 257 -32.98 -2.22 -48.06
C VAL A 257 -33.76 -3.50 -48.40
N GLN A 258 -33.84 -4.44 -47.46
CA GLN A 258 -34.62 -5.68 -47.64
C GLN A 258 -36.11 -5.38 -47.89
N ASP A 259 -36.71 -4.50 -47.09
CA ASP A 259 -38.11 -4.10 -47.23
C ASP A 259 -38.37 -3.42 -48.60
N ILE A 260 -37.44 -2.60 -49.09
CA ILE A 260 -37.54 -1.95 -50.41
C ILE A 260 -37.42 -2.98 -51.54
N VAL A 261 -36.49 -3.92 -51.44
CA VAL A 261 -36.30 -5.00 -52.44
C VAL A 261 -37.54 -5.89 -52.51
N GLU A 262 -38.15 -6.22 -51.37
CA GLU A 262 -39.40 -7.00 -51.32
C GLU A 262 -40.60 -6.24 -51.88
N LYS A 263 -40.67 -4.92 -51.62
CA LYS A 263 -41.77 -4.05 -52.07
C LYS A 263 -41.67 -3.69 -53.56
N TYR A 264 -40.46 -3.61 -54.11
CA TYR A 264 -40.17 -3.30 -55.51
C TYR A 264 -39.22 -4.34 -56.12
N PRO A 265 -39.69 -5.56 -56.42
CA PRO A 265 -38.85 -6.59 -57.00
C PRO A 265 -38.34 -6.14 -58.39
N LEU A 266 -37.02 -6.05 -58.51
CA LEU A 266 -36.36 -5.71 -59.78
C LEU A 266 -36.36 -6.94 -60.69
N GLU A 267 -37.31 -7.02 -61.63
CA GLU A 267 -37.23 -7.94 -62.76
C GLU A 267 -36.14 -7.45 -63.74
N ILE A 268 -34.89 -7.84 -63.51
CA ILE A 268 -33.85 -7.69 -64.54
C ILE A 268 -34.12 -8.76 -65.61
N LYS A 269 -34.87 -8.40 -66.64
CA LYS A 269 -34.89 -9.19 -67.88
C LYS A 269 -33.45 -9.20 -68.42
N ALA A 270 -32.82 -10.38 -68.42
CA ALA A 270 -31.59 -10.60 -69.17
C ALA A 270 -31.79 -10.07 -70.59
N PRO A 271 -30.80 -9.43 -71.23
CA PRO A 271 -30.95 -9.01 -72.61
C PRO A 271 -31.26 -10.27 -73.42
N ASN A 272 -32.47 -10.34 -73.97
CA ASN A 272 -32.88 -11.43 -74.84
C ASN A 272 -31.85 -11.54 -75.96
N GLN A 273 -31.05 -12.61 -75.90
CA GLN A 273 -30.33 -13.10 -77.06
C GLN A 273 -31.37 -13.61 -78.04
N SER A 274 -31.73 -12.76 -79.01
CA SER A 274 -32.13 -13.10 -80.39
C SER A 274 -32.89 -11.94 -81.04
N LEU A 275 -32.19 -10.85 -81.36
CA LEU A 275 -32.51 -10.07 -82.55
C LEU A 275 -31.46 -10.40 -83.59
N ALA A 276 -31.86 -11.28 -84.51
CA ALA A 276 -31.33 -11.54 -85.84
C ALA A 276 -29.88 -11.11 -86.12
N ALA A 277 -29.04 -12.13 -86.34
CA ALA A 277 -27.93 -12.03 -87.27
C ALA A 277 -28.43 -11.46 -88.62
N ILE A 278 -27.92 -10.31 -89.04
CA ILE A 278 -28.14 -9.81 -90.40
C ILE A 278 -26.82 -9.50 -91.12
N ASP A 279 -25.65 -9.55 -90.46
CA ASP A 279 -24.43 -9.10 -91.14
C ASP A 279 -23.16 -9.86 -90.75
N SER A 280 -23.21 -11.20 -90.72
CA SER A 280 -21.98 -11.99 -90.44
C SER A 280 -21.76 -13.17 -91.37
N GLU A 281 -22.37 -13.16 -92.56
CA GLU A 281 -21.87 -13.94 -93.69
C GLU A 281 -21.60 -13.02 -94.88
N ASN A 282 -20.44 -12.37 -94.86
CA ASN A 282 -19.79 -11.92 -96.09
C ASN A 282 -18.29 -12.18 -95.97
N VAL A 283 -17.93 -13.46 -96.07
CA VAL A 283 -16.57 -13.92 -96.33
C VAL A 283 -16.33 -13.68 -97.82
N GLU A 284 -15.26 -12.92 -98.14
CA GLU A 284 -14.81 -12.48 -99.48
C GLU A 284 -15.45 -11.21 -100.05
N ASN A 285 -14.90 -10.03 -99.70
CA ASN A 285 -14.69 -9.02 -100.73
C ASN A 285 -13.46 -8.14 -100.44
N ASP A 286 -12.53 -8.16 -101.38
CA ASP A 286 -11.12 -7.85 -101.24
C ASP A 286 -10.78 -6.43 -101.74
N LYS A 287 -11.52 -5.39 -101.31
CA LYS A 287 -11.30 -3.98 -101.70
C LYS A 287 -11.81 -2.92 -100.71
N LEU A 288 -11.11 -2.69 -99.59
CA LEU A 288 -11.29 -1.46 -98.79
C LEU A 288 -9.95 -0.71 -98.63
N PRO A 289 -9.92 0.63 -98.77
CA PRO A 289 -8.71 1.42 -98.63
C PRO A 289 -8.22 1.44 -97.16
N PRO A 290 -6.91 1.65 -96.92
CA PRO A 290 -6.35 1.61 -95.58
C PRO A 290 -6.88 2.77 -94.71
N PRO A 291 -7.13 2.54 -93.40
CA PRO A 291 -7.53 3.58 -92.47
C PRO A 291 -6.39 4.60 -92.26
N LEU A 292 -6.75 5.89 -92.20
CA LEU A 292 -5.83 7.02 -92.02
C LEU A 292 -5.09 6.95 -90.67
N GLN A 293 -3.77 7.15 -90.70
CA GLN A 293 -2.93 7.24 -89.51
C GLN A 293 -3.01 8.64 -88.87
N PRO A 294 -3.17 8.75 -87.54
CA PRO A 294 -3.03 10.02 -86.83
C PRO A 294 -1.56 10.46 -86.78
N GLN A 295 -1.27 11.71 -87.17
CA GLN A 295 0.01 12.37 -86.95
C GLN A 295 0.15 12.85 -85.50
N VAL A 296 1.32 12.59 -84.90
CA VAL A 296 1.72 13.11 -83.58
C VAL A 296 2.72 14.24 -83.80
N TYR A 297 2.63 15.33 -83.03
CA TYR A 297 3.66 16.37 -83.04
C TYR A 297 4.24 16.51 -81.64
N ALA A 298 5.55 16.51 -81.43
CA ALA A 298 6.47 15.42 -81.74
C ALA A 298 7.16 15.11 -80.39
N GLY A 299 6.47 14.56 -79.40
CA GLY A 299 5.13 13.97 -79.38
C GLY A 299 5.23 12.67 -78.62
#